data_AF-A0A3B4WN61-F1
#
_entry.id   AF-A0A3B4WN61-F1
#
_cell.length_a   1.000
_cell.length_b   1.000
_cell.length_c   1.000
_cell.angle_alpha   90.00
_cell.angle_beta   90.00
_cell.angle_gamma   90.00
#
_symmetry.space_group_name_H-M   'P 1'
#
loop_
_entity.id
_entity.type
_entity.pdbx_description
1 polymer ?
#
loop_
_entity_poly.entity_id
_entity_poly.type
_entity_poly.pdbx_seq_one_letter_code
_entity_poly.pdbx_strand_id
1 'polypeptide(L)' 'MQKDTIGKIYKKCKRGIFVNMDDNIIEHYTNQSAFLIDMSEVVSGQFQVTLVEV' A
#
# COMPACT_ATOMS: atom_id res chain seq x y z
N MET A 1 7.97 -12.92 -19.74
CA MET A 1 8.43 -12.22 -18.53
C MET A 1 7.19 -11.94 -17.70
N GLN A 2 7.02 -12.61 -16.56
CA GLN A 2 5.87 -12.41 -15.70
C GLN A 2 6.00 -10.99 -15.13
N LYS A 3 5.00 -10.14 -15.33
CA LYS A 3 5.00 -8.80 -14.72
C LYS A 3 4.71 -8.98 -13.24
N ASP A 4 5.64 -8.59 -12.38
CA ASP A 4 5.36 -8.43 -10.96
C ASP A 4 4.16 -7.52 -10.83
N THR A 5 3.07 -8.05 -10.28
CA THR A 5 1.82 -7.32 -10.12
C THR A 5 1.76 -6.91 -8.66
N ILE A 6 1.71 -5.61 -8.41
CA ILE A 6 1.45 -5.11 -7.07
C ILE A 6 0.06 -5.63 -6.68
N GLY A 7 0.00 -6.34 -5.55
CA GLY A 7 -1.23 -6.89 -5.01
C GLY A 7 -2.10 -5.80 -4.38
N LYS A 8 -2.92 -6.17 -3.40
CA LYS A 8 -3.74 -5.19 -2.67
C LYS A 8 -2.85 -4.21 -1.90
N ILE A 9 -3.17 -2.92 -1.99
CA ILE A 9 -2.49 -1.84 -1.28
C ILE A 9 -3.33 -1.50 -0.05
N TYR A 10 -2.67 -1.33 1.09
CA TYR A 10 -3.32 -0.97 2.35
C TYR A 10 -2.67 0.28 2.94
N LYS A 11 -3.43 1.04 3.72
CA LYS A 11 -2.91 2.10 4.58
C LYS A 11 -3.09 1.72 6.03
N LYS A 12 -2.02 1.76 6.82
CA LYS A 12 -2.06 1.61 8.27
C LYS A 12 -2.32 2.98 8.91
N CYS A 13 -3.49 3.15 9.48
CA CYS A 13 -3.89 4.37 10.20
C CYS A 13 -3.34 4.37 11.63
N LYS A 14 -3.25 5.56 12.27
CA LYS A 14 -2.74 5.75 13.64
C LYS A 14 -3.34 4.83 14.71
N ARG A 15 -4.57 4.32 14.51
CA ARG A 15 -5.25 3.38 15.42
C ARG A 15 -4.89 1.91 15.20
N GLY A 16 -3.92 1.60 14.33
CA GLY A 16 -3.52 0.23 13.99
C GLY A 16 -4.45 -0.48 13.01
N ILE A 17 -5.36 0.25 12.37
CA ILE A 17 -6.32 -0.29 11.40
C ILE A 17 -5.70 -0.25 10.00
N PHE A 18 -5.90 -1.31 9.22
CA PHE A 18 -5.56 -1.36 7.80
C PHE A 18 -6.79 -1.05 6.96
N VAL A 19 -6.65 -0.07 6.06
CA VAL A 19 -7.68 0.30 5.09
C VAL A 19 -7.20 -0.12 3.71
N ASN A 20 -8.01 -0.89 2.98
CA ASN A 20 -7.71 -1.21 1.58
C ASN A 20 -7.77 0.08 0.74
N MET A 21 -6.75 0.33 -0.06
CA MET A 21 -6.61 1.53 -0.88
C MET A 21 -6.82 1.12 -2.33
N ASP A 22 -7.87 1.68 -2.95
CA ASP A 22 -8.07 1.58 -4.40
C ASP A 22 -7.38 2.74 -5.14
N ASP A 23 -7.37 2.66 -6.47
CA ASP A 23 -6.70 3.61 -7.35
C ASP A 23 -7.18 5.05 -7.15
N ASN A 24 -8.50 5.26 -6.96
CA ASN A 24 -9.07 6.60 -6.78
C ASN A 24 -8.62 7.23 -5.46
N ILE A 25 -8.57 6.42 -4.39
CA ILE A 25 -8.08 6.87 -3.08
C ILE A 25 -6.59 7.15 -3.15
N ILE A 26 -5.81 6.32 -3.84
CA ILE A 26 -4.38 6.57 -4.03
C ILE A 26 -4.21 7.90 -4.78
N GLU A 27 -4.86 8.11 -5.92
CA GLU A 27 -4.74 9.37 -6.67
C GLU A 27 -5.08 10.62 -5.85
N HIS A 28 -6.14 10.58 -5.04
CA HIS A 28 -6.57 11.73 -4.25
C HIS A 28 -5.74 11.99 -3.00
N TYR A 29 -5.15 10.95 -2.40
CA TYR A 29 -4.49 11.04 -1.09
C TYR A 29 -2.98 10.77 -1.14
N THR A 30 -2.39 10.49 -2.31
CA THR A 30 -0.92 10.33 -2.48
C THR A 30 -0.25 11.70 -2.49
N ASN A 31 -0.28 12.38 -1.35
CA ASN A 31 0.63 13.47 -1.10
C ASN A 31 2.02 12.88 -0.84
N GLN A 32 3.02 13.26 -1.65
CA GLN A 32 4.34 12.62 -1.71
C GLN A 32 5.16 12.65 -0.40
N SER A 33 4.71 13.38 0.62
CA SER A 33 5.45 13.55 1.89
C SER A 33 4.73 13.00 3.12
N ALA A 34 3.59 12.32 2.96
CA ALA A 34 2.70 11.98 4.07
C ALA A 34 2.86 10.55 4.64
N PHE A 35 3.52 9.64 3.91
CA PHE A 35 3.56 8.23 4.30
C PHE A 35 4.92 7.57 4.05
N LEU A 36 5.28 6.64 4.93
CA LEU A 36 6.30 5.62 4.66
C LEU A 36 5.65 4.43 3.94
N ILE A 37 6.39 3.82 3.01
CA ILE A 37 5.94 2.63 2.27
C ILE A 37 6.65 1.41 2.85
N ASP A 38 5.86 0.43 3.32
CA ASP A 38 6.33 -0.90 3.71
C ASP A 38 5.83 -1.94 2.70
N MET A 39 6.70 -2.86 2.30
CA MET A 39 6.38 -3.87 1.29
C MET A 39 6.80 -5.25 1.78
N SER A 40 5.88 -6.20 1.70
CA SER A 40 6.13 -7.58 2.09
C SER A 40 5.63 -8.53 1.01
N GLU A 41 6.45 -9.52 0.66
CA GLU A 41 6.03 -10.60 -0.22
C GLU A 41 5.16 -11.57 0.56
N VAL A 42 3.92 -11.78 0.11
CA VAL A 42 2.94 -12.66 0.77
C VAL A 42 2.82 -14.01 0.07
N VAL A 43 2.99 -14.03 -1.25
CA VAL A 43 3.02 -15.22 -2.11
C VAL A 43 4.00 -14.91 -3.23
N SER A 44 4.65 -15.92 -3.83
CA SER A 44 5.64 -15.67 -4.90
C SER A 44 5.09 -14.74 -5.98
N GLY A 45 5.72 -13.58 -6.16
CA GLY A 45 5.32 -12.55 -7.13
C GLY A 45 4.10 -11.70 -6.73
N GLN A 46 3.59 -11.85 -5.50
CA GLN A 46 2.55 -11.00 -4.91
C GLN A 46 3.08 -10.23 -3.72
N PHE A 47 3.00 -8.91 -3.83
CA PHE A 47 3.45 -7.99 -2.80
C PHE A 47 2.24 -7.33 -2.12
N GLN A 48 2.25 -7.35 -0.80
CA GLN A 48 1.41 -6.50 0.01
C GLN A 48 2.16 -5.19 0.27
N VAL A 49 1.52 -4.07 -0.07
CA VAL A 49 2.05 -2.73 0.17
C VAL A 49 1.26 -2.08 1.29
N THR A 50 1.94 -1.53 2.29
CA THR A 50 1.34 -0.78 3.40
C THR A 50 1.87 0.65 3.43
N LEU A 51 0.97 1.63 3.38
CA LEU A 51 1.27 3.05 3.59
C LEU A 51 1.12 3.40 5.08
N VAL A 52 2.15 3.91 5.73
CA VAL A 52 2.15 4.26 7.16
C VAL A 52 2.22 5.78 7.30
N GLU A 53 1.22 6.37 7.93
CA GLU A 53 1.22 7.81 8.27
C GLU A 53 2.34 8.16 9.26
N VAL A 54 3.02 9.29 9.00
CA VAL A 54 3.96 9.93 9.95
C VAL A 54 3.30 11.06 10.74
#